data_AF-A0A1M6DQZ2-F1
#
_entry.id   AF-A0A1M6DQZ2-F1
#
_cell.length_a   1.000
_cell.length_b   1.000
_cell.length_c   1.000
_cell.angle_alpha   90.00
_cell.angle_beta   90.00
_cell.angle_gamma   90.00
#
_symmetry.space_group_name_H-M   'P 1'
#
loop_
_entity.id
_entity.type
_entity.pdbx_description
1 polymer ?
#
loop_
_entity_poly.entity_id
_entity_poly.type
_entity_poly.pdbx_seq_one_letter_code
_entity_poly.pdbx_strand_id
1 'polypeptide(L)'
;MLKDVKICSVKDHLPNLSGAYLYFCLADVNHKTFFNYRTKYMKKRVLIYLTAFFSALSLQSCVTNYVVSAPASPQSNTYKSDAKVTPIAAVDLTEPQKQYSPSKQIDAALANLEASRKKAEIEKAILHENKINSLIAEAESYLGTPYRYGGTTRSGIDCSAFVLSVFGAALGIDLPRVSSSQASQGERISRSELKVGDLVFFSHGGGRIGHVGIVHDVDESGEVRFIHAATSRGVMISALSDKYWGPRFVQARRVINDMLTESSGFVRN
;
A
#
# COMPACT_ATOMS: atom_id res chain seq x y z
N MET A 1 48.42 39.07 -9.13
CA MET A 1 47.91 40.09 -10.06
C MET A 1 46.62 39.55 -10.66
N LEU A 2 45.50 40.14 -10.26
CA LEU A 2 44.15 39.91 -10.79
C LEU A 2 44.03 40.40 -12.24
N LYS A 3 43.02 39.86 -12.95
CA LYS A 3 42.26 40.37 -14.13
C LYS A 3 41.96 39.18 -15.07
N ASP A 4 40.76 38.85 -15.53
CA ASP A 4 39.47 39.55 -15.58
C ASP A 4 38.32 38.52 -15.64
N VAL A 5 37.25 38.75 -14.88
CA VAL A 5 35.95 38.06 -15.05
C VAL A 5 34.95 39.08 -15.60
N LYS A 6 34.37 38.77 -16.76
CA LYS A 6 33.33 39.57 -17.42
C LYS A 6 31.99 39.40 -16.70
N ILE A 7 31.42 40.52 -16.27
CA ILE A 7 30.08 40.64 -15.67
C ILE A 7 29.09 41.02 -16.78
N CYS A 8 28.00 40.28 -16.92
CA CYS A 8 26.86 40.69 -17.75
C CYS A 8 25.94 41.62 -16.95
N SER A 9 25.66 42.78 -17.56
CA SER A 9 24.85 43.88 -17.08
C SER A 9 23.36 43.63 -17.34
N VAL A 10 22.51 43.86 -16.34
CA VAL A 10 21.06 44.02 -16.51
C VAL A 10 20.67 45.39 -15.93
N LYS A 11 20.17 46.25 -16.80
CA LYS A 11 19.47 47.54 -16.60
C LYS A 11 18.23 47.44 -17.50
N ASP A 12 17.04 47.94 -17.25
CA ASP A 12 16.38 48.83 -16.27
C ASP A 12 14.88 48.76 -16.71
N HIS A 13 13.83 48.58 -15.88
CA HIS A 13 12.95 49.60 -15.26
C HIS A 13 11.66 48.88 -14.75
N LEU A 14 11.37 48.80 -13.43
CA LEU A 14 10.50 49.66 -12.56
C LEU A 14 8.96 49.46 -12.73
N PRO A 15 8.07 49.75 -11.73
CA PRO A 15 8.20 49.73 -10.25
C PRO A 15 6.93 49.24 -9.46
N ASN A 16 7.09 49.16 -8.12
CA ASN A 16 6.11 49.30 -7.01
C ASN A 16 5.09 48.18 -6.72
N LEU A 17 5.23 47.48 -5.58
CA LEU A 17 4.59 47.82 -4.29
C LEU A 17 4.85 46.76 -3.18
N SER A 18 5.24 47.26 -2.00
CA SER A 18 4.91 46.75 -0.66
C SER A 18 5.45 45.37 -0.19
N GLY A 19 6.48 45.42 0.68
CA GLY A 19 6.36 44.86 2.04
C GLY A 19 7.05 43.52 2.35
N ALA A 20 8.08 43.61 3.20
CA ALA A 20 8.64 42.57 4.08
C ALA A 20 9.46 41.40 3.47
N TYR A 21 10.75 41.69 3.33
CA TYR A 21 11.87 40.76 3.25
C TYR A 21 12.02 39.92 4.54
N LEU A 22 12.20 38.60 4.39
CA LEU A 22 13.07 37.83 5.27
C LEU A 22 13.62 36.61 4.50
N TYR A 23 14.66 36.83 3.69
CA TYR A 23 15.50 35.75 3.15
C TYR A 23 16.73 35.63 4.03
N PHE A 24 16.82 34.54 4.80
CA PHE A 24 18.09 34.10 5.38
C PHE A 24 18.84 33.27 4.34
N CYS A 25 19.93 33.86 3.84
CA CYS A 25 20.94 33.20 3.04
C CYS A 25 22.10 32.87 3.98
N LEU A 26 22.43 31.59 4.15
CA LEU A 26 23.70 31.18 4.76
C LEU A 26 24.37 30.13 3.88
N ALA A 27 25.33 30.66 3.12
CA ALA A 27 26.69 30.19 2.91
C ALA A 27 26.96 28.68 2.97
N ASP A 28 27.26 28.17 1.78
CA ASP A 28 28.01 26.97 1.46
C ASP A 28 29.42 27.02 2.07
N VAL A 29 29.73 26.10 2.99
CA VAL A 29 31.09 25.89 3.52
C VAL A 29 31.65 24.60 2.95
N ASN A 30 32.58 24.78 2.01
CA ASN A 30 33.53 23.76 1.56
C ASN A 30 34.25 23.09 2.74
N HIS A 31 34.04 21.80 2.94
CA HIS A 31 34.88 20.98 3.82
C HIS A 31 35.43 19.76 3.07
N LYS A 32 36.55 19.96 2.37
CA LYS A 32 37.49 18.87 2.09
C LYS A 32 38.24 18.58 3.38
N THR A 33 38.51 17.28 3.59
CA THR A 33 39.31 16.67 4.66
C THR A 33 38.63 16.58 6.03
N PHE A 34 37.93 15.47 6.30
CA PHE A 34 38.11 14.69 7.54
C PHE A 34 37.35 13.35 7.44
N PHE A 35 37.96 12.30 7.98
CA PHE A 35 37.38 10.98 8.27
C PHE A 35 37.17 9.95 7.14
N ASN A 36 38.29 9.38 6.72
CA ASN A 36 38.38 7.95 6.41
C ASN A 36 38.26 7.15 7.73
N TYR A 37 37.19 6.36 7.93
CA TYR A 37 37.20 5.31 8.96
C TYR A 37 36.39 4.06 8.58
N ARG A 38 37.10 3.20 7.85
CA ARG A 38 37.16 1.74 7.96
C ARG A 38 36.41 1.09 9.14
N THR A 39 35.46 0.20 8.84
CA THR A 39 35.12 -0.95 9.71
C THR A 39 34.87 -2.23 8.90
N LYS A 40 35.94 -2.71 8.26
CA LYS A 40 36.19 -4.16 8.14
C LYS A 40 36.91 -4.56 9.44
N TYR A 41 36.55 -5.70 10.04
CA TYR A 41 37.05 -6.28 11.32
C TYR A 41 36.13 -6.11 12.55
N MET A 42 35.13 -6.98 12.68
CA MET A 42 34.63 -7.40 13.99
C MET A 42 35.70 -8.27 14.67
N LYS A 43 36.16 -7.86 15.86
CA LYS A 43 37.16 -8.59 16.64
C LYS A 43 36.58 -9.93 17.10
N LYS A 44 37.28 -11.03 16.83
CA LYS A 44 37.06 -12.42 17.28
C LYS A 44 36.74 -12.62 18.77
N ARG A 45 36.83 -11.57 19.59
CA ARG A 45 36.54 -11.59 21.03
C ARG A 45 35.07 -11.31 21.35
N VAL A 46 34.30 -10.66 20.47
CA VAL A 46 32.86 -10.40 20.67
C VAL A 46 32.00 -11.65 20.43
N LEU A 47 32.47 -12.56 19.55
CA LEU A 47 31.80 -13.83 19.25
C LEU A 47 31.85 -14.84 20.42
N ILE A 48 32.83 -14.71 21.32
CA ILE A 48 32.99 -15.57 22.49
C ILE A 48 31.96 -15.20 23.58
N TYR A 49 31.64 -13.92 23.74
CA TYR A 49 30.63 -13.47 24.72
C TYR A 49 29.19 -13.73 24.25
N LEU A 50 28.94 -13.78 22.94
CA LEU A 50 27.63 -14.09 22.36
C LEU A 50 27.24 -15.58 22.50
N THR A 51 28.23 -16.48 22.56
CA THR A 51 28.00 -17.93 22.70
C THR A 51 27.96 -18.38 24.17
N ALA A 52 28.48 -17.60 25.11
CA ALA A 52 28.40 -17.86 26.55
C ALA A 52 27.11 -17.33 27.22
N PHE A 53 26.32 -16.49 26.54
CA PHE A 53 25.05 -15.98 27.05
C PHE A 53 23.86 -16.92 26.79
N PHE A 54 24.03 -17.92 25.91
CA PHE A 54 22.96 -18.86 25.51
C PHE A 54 22.94 -20.19 26.29
N SER A 55 23.89 -20.44 27.21
CA SER A 55 24.00 -21.71 27.93
C SER A 55 23.55 -21.66 29.40
N ALA A 56 22.89 -20.60 29.85
CA ALA A 56 22.48 -20.43 31.25
C ALA A 56 20.95 -20.32 31.49
N LEU A 57 20.10 -20.72 30.54
CA LEU A 57 18.67 -20.93 30.79
C LEU A 57 18.25 -22.37 30.50
N SER A 58 18.80 -23.28 31.30
CA SER A 58 18.15 -24.54 31.62
C SER A 58 17.89 -24.56 33.12
N LEU A 59 16.63 -24.35 33.51
CA LEU A 59 15.83 -25.27 34.33
C LEU A 59 14.64 -24.55 35.00
N GLN A 60 13.51 -25.27 34.98
CA GLN A 60 12.27 -25.11 35.77
C GLN A 60 11.31 -23.97 35.37
N SER A 61 10.18 -24.33 34.76
CA SER A 61 8.97 -24.64 35.56
C SER A 61 7.76 -25.03 34.69
N CYS A 62 7.20 -26.19 35.04
CA CYS A 62 5.78 -26.57 35.02
C CYS A 62 5.02 -26.62 33.68
N VAL A 63 4.94 -27.84 33.14
CA VAL A 63 3.84 -28.33 32.29
C VAL A 63 2.54 -28.29 33.10
N THR A 64 1.56 -27.49 32.68
CA THR A 64 0.15 -27.72 33.03
C THR A 64 -0.56 -28.28 31.82
N ASN A 65 -1.05 -29.52 31.98
CA ASN A 65 -1.94 -30.20 31.05
C ASN A 65 -3.13 -29.29 30.69
N TYR A 66 -3.34 -29.07 29.39
CA TYR A 66 -4.62 -28.57 28.88
C TYR A 66 -5.31 -29.75 28.20
N VAL A 67 -6.33 -30.31 28.87
CA VAL A 67 -7.23 -31.28 28.25
C VAL A 67 -8.20 -30.52 27.35
N VAL A 68 -8.04 -30.69 26.05
CA VAL A 68 -9.03 -30.28 25.05
C VAL A 68 -10.11 -31.35 24.98
N SER A 69 -11.28 -31.07 25.53
CA SER A 69 -12.50 -31.82 25.25
C SER A 69 -13.15 -31.28 23.98
N ALA A 70 -13.30 -32.13 22.97
CA ALA A 70 -14.04 -31.84 21.75
C ALA A 70 -15.54 -31.58 22.06
N PRO A 71 -16.23 -30.69 21.34
CA PRO A 71 -17.67 -30.53 21.49
C PRO A 71 -18.40 -31.74 20.88
N ALA A 72 -19.17 -32.44 21.72
CA ALA A 72 -20.12 -33.46 21.29
C ALA A 72 -21.30 -32.81 20.55
N SER A 73 -21.71 -33.47 19.47
CA SER A 73 -22.91 -33.21 18.68
C SER A 73 -24.18 -33.15 19.55
N PRO A 74 -25.19 -32.33 19.22
CA PRO A 74 -26.48 -32.39 19.89
C PRO A 74 -27.26 -33.63 19.43
N GLN A 75 -27.32 -34.65 20.31
CA GLN A 75 -28.37 -35.67 20.24
C GLN A 75 -29.68 -35.11 20.78
N SER A 76 -30.77 -35.46 20.10
CA SER A 76 -32.16 -35.20 20.50
C SER A 76 -32.48 -35.85 21.84
N ASN A 77 -32.88 -35.05 22.83
CA ASN A 77 -33.45 -35.57 24.06
C ASN A 77 -34.98 -35.43 24.01
N THR A 78 -35.63 -36.57 23.88
CA THR A 78 -37.06 -36.77 24.13
C THR A 78 -37.32 -36.62 25.63
N TYR A 79 -38.18 -35.68 26.00
CA TYR A 79 -38.63 -35.52 27.38
C TYR A 79 -39.68 -36.59 27.71
N LYS A 80 -39.42 -37.40 28.75
CA LYS A 80 -40.41 -38.26 29.40
C LYS A 80 -41.24 -37.40 30.36
N SER A 81 -42.55 -37.36 30.14
CA SER A 81 -43.53 -36.60 30.91
C SER A 81 -44.23 -37.51 31.94
N ASP A 82 -43.75 -37.54 33.18
CA ASP A 82 -44.50 -38.18 34.28
C ASP A 82 -44.18 -37.52 35.65
N ALA A 83 -44.15 -36.19 35.70
CA ALA A 83 -44.14 -35.47 36.98
C ALA A 83 -45.55 -34.98 37.31
N LYS A 84 -46.13 -35.60 38.34
CA LYS A 84 -47.43 -35.29 38.94
C LYS A 84 -47.50 -33.82 39.38
N VAL A 85 -48.34 -33.03 38.73
CA VAL A 85 -48.52 -31.60 39.01
C VAL A 85 -49.48 -31.41 40.19
N THR A 86 -49.01 -30.76 41.26
CA THR A 86 -49.87 -30.18 42.30
C THR A 86 -50.42 -28.82 41.84
N PRO A 87 -51.69 -28.49 42.12
CA PRO A 87 -52.29 -27.24 41.65
C PRO A 87 -51.67 -26.05 42.38
N ILE A 88 -51.12 -25.12 41.60
CA ILE A 88 -50.59 -23.84 42.08
C ILE A 88 -51.79 -22.91 42.29
N ALA A 89 -51.90 -22.34 43.49
CA ALA A 89 -52.92 -21.36 43.84
C ALA A 89 -52.88 -20.17 42.87
N ALA A 90 -54.06 -19.67 42.49
CA ALA A 90 -54.23 -18.53 41.61
C ALA A 90 -53.54 -17.29 42.19
N VAL A 91 -52.41 -16.90 41.58
CA VAL A 91 -51.77 -15.60 41.83
C VAL A 91 -52.56 -14.55 41.06
N ASP A 92 -53.07 -13.57 41.80
CA ASP A 92 -53.74 -12.37 41.29
C ASP A 92 -52.77 -11.56 40.41
N LEU A 93 -53.14 -11.38 39.14
CA LEU A 93 -52.35 -10.71 38.10
C LEU A 93 -52.79 -9.25 37.92
N THR A 94 -52.76 -8.46 38.99
CA THR A 94 -52.99 -7.01 38.91
C THR A 94 -51.73 -6.22 39.27
N GLU A 95 -50.71 -6.35 38.42
CA GLU A 95 -49.63 -5.36 38.35
C GLU A 95 -49.46 -4.91 36.89
N PRO A 96 -49.38 -3.59 36.59
CA PRO A 96 -49.31 -3.14 35.21
C PRO A 96 -47.97 -3.59 34.62
N GLN A 97 -48.04 -4.49 33.63
CA GLN A 97 -46.91 -4.83 32.77
C GLN A 97 -46.38 -3.55 32.15
N LYS A 98 -45.27 -3.03 32.68
CA LYS A 98 -44.52 -1.95 32.03
C LYS A 98 -43.97 -2.56 30.73
N GLN A 99 -44.69 -2.31 29.65
CA GLN A 99 -44.43 -2.84 28.31
C GLN A 99 -43.04 -2.37 27.84
N TYR A 100 -42.00 -3.14 28.15
CA TYR A 100 -40.68 -2.97 27.58
C TYR A 100 -40.74 -3.47 26.14
N SER A 101 -40.79 -2.54 25.18
CA SER A 101 -40.83 -2.86 23.75
C SER A 101 -39.41 -3.11 23.23
N PRO A 102 -39.01 -4.36 22.92
CA PRO A 102 -37.65 -4.69 22.48
C PRO A 102 -37.28 -4.08 21.12
N SER A 103 -38.26 -3.59 20.35
CA SER A 103 -38.08 -3.03 19.00
C SER A 103 -37.22 -1.76 18.98
N LYS A 104 -37.49 -0.79 19.86
CA LYS A 104 -36.86 0.55 19.79
C LYS A 104 -35.35 0.53 20.09
N GLN A 105 -34.89 -0.44 20.88
CA GLN A 105 -33.46 -0.60 21.18
C GLN A 105 -32.70 -1.30 20.06
N ILE A 106 -33.36 -2.21 19.33
CA ILE A 106 -32.78 -2.87 18.15
C ILE A 106 -32.63 -1.86 17.01
N ASP A 107 -33.62 -0.98 16.80
CA ASP A 107 -33.57 0.04 15.76
C ASP A 107 -32.40 1.03 15.99
N ALA A 108 -32.18 1.45 17.24
CA ALA A 108 -31.07 2.32 17.59
C ALA A 108 -29.71 1.62 17.43
N ALA A 109 -29.62 0.32 17.78
CA ALA A 109 -28.40 -0.45 17.60
C ALA A 109 -28.06 -0.68 16.11
N LEU A 110 -29.06 -0.95 15.27
CA LEU A 110 -28.90 -1.09 13.82
C LEU A 110 -28.42 0.21 13.18
N ALA A 111 -29.04 1.35 13.52
CA ALA A 111 -28.63 2.66 13.01
C ALA A 111 -27.17 3.00 13.38
N ASN A 112 -26.76 2.66 14.62
CA ASN A 112 -25.37 2.85 15.06
C ASN A 112 -24.38 1.94 14.32
N LEU A 113 -24.76 0.69 14.07
CA LEU A 113 -23.94 -0.24 13.28
C LEU A 113 -23.77 0.27 11.84
N GLU A 114 -24.86 0.70 11.20
CA GLU A 114 -24.82 1.26 9.85
C GLU A 114 -23.94 2.52 9.77
N ALA A 115 -24.07 3.42 10.74
CA ALA A 115 -23.23 4.61 10.83
C ALA A 115 -21.75 4.25 11.00
N SER A 116 -21.42 3.28 11.85
CA SER A 116 -20.05 2.82 12.07
C SER A 116 -19.44 2.17 10.82
N ARG A 117 -20.23 1.34 10.11
CA ARG A 117 -19.82 0.72 8.86
C ARG A 117 -19.57 1.78 7.78
N LYS A 118 -20.48 2.73 7.63
CA LYS A 118 -20.33 3.82 6.65
C LYS A 118 -19.07 4.66 6.93
N LYS A 119 -18.78 4.94 8.21
CA LYS A 119 -17.55 5.63 8.61
C LYS A 119 -16.31 4.84 8.21
N ALA A 120 -16.29 3.53 8.47
CA ALA A 120 -15.17 2.67 8.10
C ALA A 120 -14.96 2.59 6.57
N GLU A 121 -16.03 2.51 5.78
CA GLU A 121 -15.95 2.52 4.32
C GLU A 121 -15.40 3.85 3.78
N ILE A 122 -15.79 4.98 4.37
CA ILE A 122 -15.25 6.31 3.99
C ILE A 122 -13.75 6.39 4.33
N GLU A 123 -13.35 5.93 5.51
CA GLU A 123 -11.93 5.92 5.91
C GLU A 123 -11.08 5.06 4.98
N LYS A 124 -11.58 3.87 4.59
CA LYS A 124 -10.94 3.01 3.59
C LYS A 124 -10.82 3.69 2.24
N ALA A 125 -11.87 4.37 1.77
CA ALA A 125 -11.84 5.09 0.50
C ALA A 125 -10.80 6.23 0.50
N ILE A 126 -10.72 7.01 1.58
CA ILE A 126 -9.71 8.07 1.74
C ILE A 126 -8.29 7.47 1.75
N LEU A 127 -8.10 6.37 2.48
CA LEU A 127 -6.80 5.69 2.50
C LEU A 127 -6.41 5.16 1.12
N HIS A 128 -7.36 4.58 0.39
CA HIS A 128 -7.15 4.09 -0.97
C HIS A 128 -6.72 5.23 -1.89
N GLU A 129 -7.44 6.36 -1.86
CA GLU A 129 -7.13 7.55 -2.64
C GLU A 129 -5.71 8.07 -2.32
N ASN A 130 -5.33 8.16 -1.05
CA ASN A 130 -3.98 8.57 -0.63
C ASN A 130 -2.88 7.63 -1.15
N LYS A 131 -3.14 6.32 -1.19
CA LYS A 131 -2.21 5.34 -1.78
C LYS A 131 -2.06 5.57 -3.28
N ILE A 132 -3.16 5.76 -4.00
CA ILE A 132 -3.12 6.07 -5.44
C ILE A 132 -2.33 7.36 -5.70
N ASN A 133 -2.63 8.43 -4.96
CA ASN A 133 -1.93 9.70 -5.11
C ASN A 133 -0.43 9.58 -4.84
N SER A 134 -0.04 8.83 -3.80
CA SER A 134 1.37 8.56 -3.49
C SER A 134 2.06 7.75 -4.58
N LEU A 135 1.38 6.74 -5.13
CA LEU A 135 1.88 5.93 -6.24
C LEU A 135 2.13 6.77 -7.49
N ILE A 136 1.17 7.62 -7.87
CA ILE A 136 1.28 8.47 -9.06
C ILE A 136 2.37 9.51 -8.88
N ALA A 137 2.45 10.18 -7.71
CA ALA A 137 3.51 11.13 -7.42
C ALA A 137 4.91 10.48 -7.49
N GLU A 138 5.06 9.28 -6.93
CA GLU A 138 6.32 8.53 -7.04
C GLU A 138 6.62 8.15 -8.49
N ALA A 139 5.63 7.72 -9.27
CA ALA A 139 5.79 7.41 -10.68
C ALA A 139 6.25 8.62 -11.49
N GLU A 140 5.63 9.78 -11.28
CA GLU A 140 5.96 11.04 -11.94
C GLU A 140 7.37 11.52 -11.62
N SER A 141 7.89 11.23 -10.42
CA SER A 141 9.27 11.54 -10.04
C SER A 141 10.32 10.89 -10.97
N TYR A 142 9.95 9.83 -11.69
CA TYR A 142 10.83 9.15 -12.65
C TYR A 142 10.81 9.77 -14.05
N LEU A 143 9.90 10.69 -14.36
CA LEU A 143 9.76 11.26 -15.71
C LEU A 143 11.12 11.73 -16.27
N GLY A 144 11.42 11.32 -17.51
CA GLY A 144 12.68 11.61 -18.18
C GLY A 144 13.84 10.66 -17.82
N THR A 145 13.69 9.76 -16.84
CA THR A 145 14.72 8.73 -16.54
C THR A 145 14.98 7.88 -17.79
N PRO A 146 16.23 7.79 -18.29
CA PRO A 146 16.52 7.02 -19.49
C PRO A 146 16.18 5.54 -19.36
N TYR A 147 15.76 4.92 -20.46
CA TYR A 147 15.60 3.48 -20.47
C TYR A 147 16.95 2.77 -20.52
N ARG A 148 17.13 1.74 -19.69
CA ARG A 148 18.23 0.78 -19.75
C ARG A 148 17.71 -0.61 -19.48
N TYR A 149 17.90 -1.53 -20.42
CA TYR A 149 17.50 -2.93 -20.24
C TYR A 149 18.20 -3.52 -19.01
N GLY A 150 17.44 -4.12 -18.10
CA GLY A 150 17.98 -4.63 -16.83
C GLY A 150 18.24 -3.54 -15.77
N GLY A 151 18.18 -2.25 -16.12
CA GLY A 151 18.48 -1.13 -15.25
C GLY A 151 17.47 -0.98 -14.11
N THR A 152 17.94 -0.52 -12.96
CA THR A 152 17.17 -0.39 -11.71
C THR A 152 17.38 0.96 -11.01
N THR A 153 17.94 1.96 -11.71
CA THR A 153 18.38 3.22 -11.09
C THR A 153 17.82 4.44 -11.81
N ARG A 154 17.93 5.62 -11.19
CA ARG A 154 17.57 6.91 -11.81
C ARG A 154 18.46 7.32 -13.00
N SER A 155 19.62 6.68 -13.18
CA SER A 155 20.45 6.86 -14.40
C SER A 155 20.02 5.98 -15.57
N GLY A 156 19.10 5.03 -15.33
CA GLY A 156 18.76 3.98 -16.27
C GLY A 156 17.87 2.93 -15.65
N ILE A 157 16.65 2.80 -16.16
CA ILE A 157 15.65 1.86 -15.64
C ILE A 157 14.89 1.15 -16.75
N ASP A 158 14.52 -0.12 -16.55
CA ASP A 158 13.58 -0.79 -17.45
C ASP A 158 12.13 -0.75 -16.94
N CYS A 159 11.19 -1.19 -17.76
CA CYS A 159 9.76 -1.07 -17.49
C CYS A 159 9.33 -1.80 -16.22
N SER A 160 9.80 -3.03 -16.02
CA SER A 160 9.48 -3.82 -14.83
C SER A 160 10.17 -3.31 -13.57
N ALA A 161 11.43 -2.86 -13.67
CA ALA A 161 12.14 -2.25 -12.55
C ALA A 161 11.52 -0.91 -12.14
N PHE A 162 11.02 -0.14 -13.11
CA PHE A 162 10.27 1.10 -12.85
C PHE A 162 9.03 0.81 -12.02
N VAL A 163 8.17 -0.11 -12.47
CA VAL A 163 6.97 -0.49 -11.73
C VAL A 163 7.30 -1.03 -10.33
N LEU A 164 8.28 -1.92 -10.22
CA LEU A 164 8.76 -2.44 -8.95
C LEU A 164 9.19 -1.32 -8.00
N SER A 165 10.03 -0.39 -8.49
CA SER A 165 10.58 0.69 -7.66
C SER A 165 9.49 1.64 -7.18
N VAL A 166 8.54 1.98 -8.05
CA VAL A 166 7.41 2.86 -7.71
C VAL A 166 6.51 2.22 -6.65
N PHE A 167 6.11 0.97 -6.83
CA PHE A 167 5.27 0.27 -5.87
C PHE A 167 5.98 0.04 -4.53
N GLY A 168 7.27 -0.29 -4.57
CA GLY A 168 8.09 -0.48 -3.38
C GLY A 168 8.27 0.82 -2.58
N ALA A 169 8.59 1.93 -3.27
CA ALA A 169 8.83 3.22 -2.61
C ALA A 169 7.53 3.86 -2.09
N ALA A 170 6.46 3.86 -2.88
CA ALA A 170 5.22 4.53 -2.51
C ALA A 170 4.40 3.73 -1.49
N LEU A 171 4.36 2.40 -1.63
CA LEU A 171 3.39 1.55 -0.92
C LEU A 171 4.03 0.40 -0.13
N GLY A 172 5.35 0.19 -0.23
CA GLY A 172 6.01 -0.95 0.38
C GLY A 172 5.62 -2.30 -0.25
N ILE A 173 5.06 -2.30 -1.46
CA ILE A 173 4.64 -3.51 -2.15
C ILE A 173 5.81 -4.05 -2.98
N ASP A 174 6.27 -5.25 -2.65
CA ASP A 174 7.33 -5.92 -3.40
C ASP A 174 6.75 -6.68 -4.60
N LEU A 175 7.09 -6.19 -5.80
CA LEU A 175 6.67 -6.81 -7.06
C LEU A 175 7.81 -7.61 -7.67
N PRO A 176 7.52 -8.74 -8.36
CA PRO A 176 8.54 -9.50 -9.07
C PRO A 176 9.32 -8.63 -10.07
N ARG A 177 10.61 -8.94 -10.26
CA ARG A 177 11.50 -8.20 -11.17
C ARG A 177 11.09 -8.25 -12.65
N VAL A 178 10.35 -9.28 -13.07
CA VAL A 178 10.03 -9.55 -14.47
C VAL A 178 8.57 -9.19 -14.77
N SER A 179 8.32 -8.47 -15.88
CA SER A 179 6.99 -8.00 -16.27
C SER A 179 5.96 -9.13 -16.44
N SER A 180 6.35 -10.30 -16.97
CA SER A 180 5.44 -11.44 -17.07
C SER A 180 5.03 -12.01 -15.71
N SER A 181 5.90 -11.94 -14.70
CA SER A 181 5.59 -12.34 -13.32
C SER A 181 4.78 -11.27 -12.59
N GLN A 182 5.00 -9.98 -12.90
CA GLN A 182 4.11 -8.90 -12.45
C GLN A 182 2.70 -9.06 -13.03
N ALA A 183 2.59 -9.57 -14.26
CA ALA A 183 1.33 -9.85 -14.93
C ALA A 183 0.53 -11.00 -14.29
N SER A 184 1.08 -11.72 -13.31
CA SER A 184 0.36 -12.71 -12.50
C SER A 184 0.01 -12.21 -11.10
N GLN A 185 0.36 -10.98 -10.75
CA GLN A 185 0.05 -10.40 -9.44
C GLN A 185 -1.31 -9.71 -9.46
N GLY A 186 -2.01 -9.76 -8.32
CA GLY A 186 -3.27 -9.08 -8.14
C GLY A 186 -4.42 -9.61 -9.01
N GLU A 187 -5.50 -8.83 -9.04
CA GLU A 187 -6.74 -9.16 -9.73
C GLU A 187 -6.64 -8.81 -11.23
N ARG A 188 -7.21 -9.65 -12.10
CA ARG A 188 -7.28 -9.35 -13.54
C ARG A 188 -8.43 -8.37 -13.81
N ILE A 189 -8.12 -7.27 -14.48
CA ILE A 189 -9.09 -6.20 -14.77
C ILE A 189 -9.40 -6.16 -16.27
N SER A 190 -10.67 -5.94 -16.61
CA SER A 190 -11.08 -5.71 -17.99
C SER A 190 -10.69 -4.31 -18.45
N ARG A 191 -10.53 -4.10 -19.77
CA ARG A 191 -10.08 -2.80 -20.30
C ARG A 191 -11.05 -1.65 -19.95
N SER A 192 -12.34 -1.91 -19.85
CA SER A 192 -13.38 -0.93 -19.51
C SER A 192 -13.42 -0.56 -18.02
N GLU A 193 -12.74 -1.32 -17.16
CA GLU A 193 -12.74 -1.13 -15.70
C GLU A 193 -11.39 -0.62 -15.17
N LEU A 194 -10.52 -0.18 -16.09
CA LEU A 194 -9.22 0.39 -15.76
C LEU A 194 -9.40 1.63 -14.89
N LYS A 195 -8.60 1.68 -13.84
CA LYS A 195 -8.51 2.80 -12.91
C LYS A 195 -7.06 3.23 -12.74
N VAL A 196 -6.87 4.45 -12.27
CA VAL A 196 -5.56 4.99 -11.90
C VAL A 196 -4.86 4.03 -10.92
N GLY A 197 -3.58 3.75 -11.18
CA GLY A 197 -2.77 2.80 -10.41
C GLY A 197 -2.85 1.34 -10.85
N ASP A 198 -3.76 0.97 -11.76
CA ASP A 198 -3.75 -0.37 -12.35
C ASP A 198 -2.50 -0.58 -13.22
N LEU A 199 -2.01 -1.81 -13.31
CA LEU A 199 -0.92 -2.18 -14.19
C LEU A 199 -1.45 -2.62 -15.55
N VAL A 200 -0.90 -2.06 -16.62
CA VAL A 200 -1.22 -2.44 -18.01
C VAL A 200 -0.04 -3.16 -18.65
N PHE A 201 -0.32 -4.27 -19.34
CA PHE A 201 0.71 -5.16 -19.89
C PHE A 201 0.59 -5.29 -21.40
N PHE A 202 1.74 -5.33 -22.07
CA PHE A 202 1.80 -5.32 -23.53
C PHE A 202 2.71 -6.42 -24.09
N SER A 203 2.42 -6.82 -25.34
CA SER A 203 3.23 -7.75 -26.13
C SER A 203 3.85 -7.06 -27.35
N HIS A 204 5.12 -7.39 -27.63
CA HIS A 204 5.80 -6.97 -28.86
C HIS A 204 5.68 -8.01 -29.99
N GLY A 205 4.93 -9.08 -29.77
CA GLY A 205 4.73 -10.17 -30.72
C GLY A 205 4.54 -11.52 -30.00
N GLY A 206 3.72 -12.40 -30.60
CA GLY A 206 3.51 -13.76 -30.09
C GLY A 206 2.74 -13.85 -28.76
N GLY A 207 2.01 -12.80 -28.37
CA GLY A 207 1.15 -12.78 -27.17
C GLY A 207 1.88 -12.80 -25.83
N ARG A 208 3.21 -12.89 -25.82
CA ARG A 208 4.03 -12.90 -24.60
C ARG A 208 4.15 -11.49 -24.04
N ILE A 209 3.96 -11.34 -22.73
CA ILE A 209 4.18 -10.08 -22.02
C ILE A 209 5.64 -9.69 -22.12
N GLY A 210 5.89 -8.51 -22.67
CA GLY A 210 7.23 -7.93 -22.83
C GLY A 210 7.35 -6.50 -22.32
N HIS A 211 6.25 -5.90 -21.86
CA HIS A 211 6.25 -4.52 -21.36
C HIS A 211 5.14 -4.31 -20.35
N VAL A 212 5.33 -3.33 -19.47
CA VAL A 212 4.40 -2.96 -18.40
C VAL A 212 4.40 -1.44 -18.20
N GLY A 213 3.26 -0.89 -17.77
CA GLY A 213 3.11 0.48 -17.30
C GLY A 213 2.07 0.58 -16.19
N ILE A 214 1.97 1.76 -15.59
CA ILE A 214 1.00 2.10 -14.54
C ILE A 214 -0.01 3.06 -15.15
N VAL A 215 -1.31 2.78 -15.01
CA VAL A 215 -2.36 3.72 -15.41
C VAL A 215 -2.19 5.01 -14.61
N HIS A 216 -1.97 6.09 -15.33
CA HIS A 216 -1.69 7.42 -14.80
C HIS A 216 -2.97 8.25 -14.69
N ASP A 217 -3.84 8.16 -15.69
CA ASP A 217 -5.08 8.93 -15.76
C ASP A 217 -6.13 8.19 -16.58
N VAL A 218 -7.40 8.42 -16.25
CA VAL A 218 -8.56 8.00 -17.04
C VAL A 218 -9.48 9.20 -17.15
N ASP A 219 -9.68 9.72 -18.36
CA ASP A 219 -10.49 10.92 -18.56
C ASP A 219 -12.00 10.61 -18.65
N GLU A 220 -12.81 11.66 -18.70
CA GLU A 220 -14.29 11.55 -18.78
C GLU A 220 -14.78 10.82 -20.04
N SER A 221 -13.98 10.79 -21.10
CA SER A 221 -14.28 10.06 -22.34
C SER A 221 -13.90 8.58 -22.27
N GLY A 222 -13.19 8.17 -21.21
CA GLY A 222 -12.66 6.82 -21.02
C GLY A 222 -11.31 6.59 -21.69
N GLU A 223 -10.61 7.64 -22.13
CA GLU A 223 -9.22 7.50 -22.59
C GLU A 223 -8.32 7.21 -21.41
N VAL A 224 -7.48 6.19 -21.56
CA VAL A 224 -6.55 5.75 -20.51
C VAL A 224 -5.15 6.18 -20.88
N ARG A 225 -4.50 6.97 -20.02
CA ARG A 225 -3.08 7.29 -20.12
C ARG A 225 -2.29 6.46 -19.11
N PHE A 226 -1.07 6.08 -19.48
CA PHE A 226 -0.22 5.28 -18.61
C PHE A 226 1.23 5.75 -18.66
N ILE A 227 1.89 5.70 -17.50
CA ILE A 227 3.30 6.01 -17.33
C ILE A 227 4.13 4.73 -17.39
N HIS A 228 5.23 4.77 -18.13
CA HIS A 228 6.11 3.61 -18.33
C HIS A 228 7.52 4.01 -18.77
N ALA A 229 8.50 3.13 -18.58
CA ALA A 229 9.84 3.30 -19.13
C ALA A 229 9.89 2.87 -20.62
N ALA A 230 9.73 3.81 -21.55
CA ALA A 230 9.79 3.57 -22.99
C ALA A 230 11.23 3.36 -23.47
N THR A 231 11.46 2.35 -24.31
CA THR A 231 12.81 2.03 -24.83
C THR A 231 13.48 3.20 -25.56
N SER A 232 12.72 4.04 -26.26
CA SER A 232 13.25 5.15 -27.06
C SER A 232 13.36 6.48 -26.32
N ARG A 233 12.51 6.73 -25.31
CA ARG A 233 12.36 8.06 -24.68
C ARG A 233 12.50 8.06 -23.17
N GLY A 234 12.78 6.91 -22.55
CA GLY A 234 12.82 6.80 -21.10
C GLY A 234 11.42 6.81 -20.49
N VAL A 235 11.33 7.16 -19.21
CA VAL A 235 10.05 7.22 -18.49
C VAL A 235 9.20 8.37 -18.99
N MET A 236 8.01 8.04 -19.48
CA MET A 236 7.08 8.97 -20.11
C MET A 236 5.63 8.49 -19.98
N ILE A 237 4.68 9.37 -20.30
CA ILE A 237 3.25 9.06 -20.35
C ILE A 237 2.82 8.88 -21.82
N SER A 238 2.10 7.80 -22.11
CA SER A 238 1.52 7.50 -23.42
C SER A 238 0.01 7.27 -23.31
N ALA A 239 -0.72 7.43 -24.42
CA ALA A 239 -2.13 7.09 -24.50
C ALA A 239 -2.31 5.61 -24.84
N LEU A 240 -3.29 4.94 -24.23
CA LEU A 240 -3.57 3.53 -24.48
C LEU A 240 -4.26 3.33 -25.84
N SER A 241 -4.92 4.36 -26.36
CA SER A 241 -5.47 4.36 -27.72
C SER A 241 -4.43 4.62 -28.82
N ASP A 242 -3.19 4.96 -28.48
CA ASP A 242 -2.12 5.18 -29.46
C ASP A 242 -1.98 3.99 -30.42
N LYS A 243 -1.78 4.27 -31.71
CA LYS A 243 -1.60 3.26 -32.77
C LYS A 243 -0.53 2.21 -32.46
N TYR A 244 0.42 2.54 -31.60
CA TYR A 244 1.45 1.62 -31.14
C TYR A 244 0.98 0.76 -29.95
N TRP A 245 0.39 1.37 -28.93
CA TRP A 245 0.07 0.71 -27.66
C TRP A 245 -1.26 -0.05 -27.70
N GLY A 246 -2.29 0.50 -28.36
CA GLY A 246 -3.62 -0.09 -28.44
C GLY A 246 -3.61 -1.54 -28.93
N PRO A 247 -3.01 -1.85 -30.09
CA PRO A 247 -2.90 -3.22 -30.61
C PRO A 247 -1.99 -4.16 -29.79
N ARG A 248 -1.15 -3.61 -28.91
CA ARG A 248 -0.18 -4.38 -28.11
C ARG A 248 -0.69 -4.68 -26.71
N PHE A 249 -1.77 -4.05 -26.28
CA PHE A 249 -2.39 -4.31 -24.98
C PHE A 249 -2.84 -5.77 -24.89
N VAL A 250 -2.47 -6.45 -23.80
CA VAL A 250 -2.80 -7.86 -23.57
C VAL A 250 -3.76 -8.02 -22.39
N GLN A 251 -3.43 -7.41 -21.26
CA GLN A 251 -4.22 -7.50 -20.04
C GLN A 251 -3.86 -6.39 -19.05
N ALA A 252 -4.68 -6.25 -18.01
CA ALA A 252 -4.43 -5.38 -16.89
C ALA A 252 -4.54 -6.10 -15.55
N ARG A 253 -3.87 -5.57 -14.52
CA ARG A 253 -3.88 -6.09 -13.15
C ARG A 253 -4.07 -4.99 -12.11
N ARG A 254 -4.92 -5.22 -11.12
CA ARG A 254 -5.04 -4.39 -9.92
C ARG A 254 -4.33 -5.04 -8.75
N VAL A 255 -3.29 -4.38 -8.28
CA VAL A 255 -2.47 -4.86 -7.15
C VAL A 255 -2.90 -4.21 -5.83
N ILE A 256 -3.37 -2.96 -5.90
CA ILE A 256 -3.81 -2.18 -4.75
C ILE A 256 -5.26 -2.59 -4.44
N ASN A 257 -5.43 -3.58 -3.56
CA ASN A 257 -6.74 -3.99 -3.06
C ASN A 257 -6.84 -3.73 -1.56
N ASP A 258 -7.99 -3.20 -1.15
CA ASP A 258 -8.27 -2.78 0.23
C ASP A 258 -8.27 -3.94 1.23
N MET A 259 -8.35 -5.19 0.75
CA MET A 259 -8.32 -6.39 1.58
C MET A 259 -6.91 -6.91 1.91
N LEU A 260 -5.87 -6.55 1.13
CA LEU A 260 -4.54 -7.16 1.27
C LEU A 260 -3.59 -6.35 2.16
N THR A 261 -3.94 -5.11 2.50
CA THR A 261 -3.04 -4.23 3.28
C THR A 261 -3.19 -4.32 4.80
N GLU A 262 -4.15 -5.10 5.31
CA GLU A 262 -4.24 -5.34 6.77
C GLU A 262 -3.39 -6.54 7.22
N SER A 263 -3.03 -7.48 6.33
CA SER A 263 -2.27 -8.67 6.70
C SER A 263 -0.76 -8.45 6.81
N SER A 264 -0.23 -7.33 6.32
CA SER A 264 1.19 -6.96 6.46
C SER A 264 1.51 -6.12 7.71
N GLY A 265 0.49 -5.69 8.46
CA GLY A 265 0.64 -4.87 9.67
C GLY A 265 0.37 -5.60 11.00
N PHE A 266 -0.07 -6.86 10.97
CA PHE A 266 -0.45 -7.61 12.17
C PHE A 266 0.20 -8.99 12.18
N VAL A 267 1.41 -9.09 12.77
CA VAL A 267 2.18 -10.30 13.17
C VAL A 267 3.63 -9.81 13.50
N ARG A 268 4.23 -9.91 14.70
CA ARG A 268 4.00 -10.70 15.94
C ARG A 268 4.56 -9.96 17.18
N ASN A 269 3.88 -10.10 18.32
CA ASN A 269 4.52 -10.14 19.65
C ASN A 269 5.00 -11.56 19.93
#